data_AF-A0AAU9FYK8-F1
#
_entry.id   AF-A0AAU9FYK8-F1
#
_cell.length_a   1.000
_cell.length_b   1.000
_cell.length_c   1.000
_cell.angle_alpha   90.00
_cell.angle_beta   90.00
_cell.angle_gamma   90.00
#
_symmetry.space_group_name_H-M   'P 1'
#
loop_
_entity.id
_entity.type
_entity.pdbx_description
1 polymer ?
#
loop_
_entity_poly.entity_id
_entity_poly.type
_entity_poly.pdbx_seq_one_letter_code
_entity_poly.pdbx_strand_id
1 'polypeptide(L)'
;MLQIGTLARPTPTPTPTTSPLRRDPQSLALLRARDLCSVNLSHAQRVRMDRMQYDNLPHVQRYVHCFWARLQLWHDDTGFDALRIVHSFGGPRRLNVEQALPAINDCNAKARRVSRGLVLDWCYSAFACVLRTPVGDWYRRHMTDVINGNA
;
A
#
# COMPACT_ATOMS: atom_id res chain seq x y z
N MET A 1 -17.12 -38.79 -60.29
CA MET A 1 -16.28 -39.68 -59.49
C MET A 1 -15.38 -38.83 -58.60
N LEU A 2 -15.48 -39.09 -57.30
CA LEU A 2 -14.72 -38.65 -56.11
C LEU A 2 -13.70 -37.49 -56.20
N GLN A 3 -14.01 -36.41 -55.47
CA GLN A 3 -13.05 -35.49 -54.84
C GLN A 3 -12.39 -36.17 -53.64
N ILE A 4 -11.06 -36.16 -53.58
CA ILE A 4 -10.28 -36.60 -52.41
C ILE A 4 -9.84 -35.33 -51.66
N GLY A 5 -10.50 -35.06 -50.54
CA GLY A 5 -10.11 -34.00 -49.61
C GLY A 5 -8.95 -34.44 -48.73
N THR A 6 -7.84 -33.70 -48.76
CA THR A 6 -6.74 -33.82 -47.80
C THR A 6 -7.16 -33.28 -46.43
N LEU A 7 -7.20 -34.15 -45.42
CA LEU A 7 -7.43 -33.79 -44.02
C LEU A 7 -6.18 -33.09 -43.45
N ALA A 8 -6.30 -31.80 -43.14
CA ALA A 8 -5.29 -31.05 -42.40
C ALA A 8 -5.31 -31.47 -40.91
N ARG A 9 -4.13 -31.82 -40.39
CA ARG A 9 -3.90 -32.19 -38.98
C ARG A 9 -4.11 -30.95 -38.09
N PRO A 10 -4.87 -31.03 -36.99
CA PRO A 10 -5.03 -29.89 -36.08
C PRO A 10 -3.70 -29.62 -35.36
N THR A 11 -3.19 -28.41 -35.55
CA THR A 11 -2.08 -27.84 -34.78
C THR A 11 -2.50 -27.70 -33.33
N PRO A 12 -1.65 -28.06 -32.34
CA PRO A 12 -1.95 -27.79 -30.95
C PRO A 12 -1.97 -26.27 -30.74
N THR A 13 -3.14 -25.75 -30.38
CA THR A 13 -3.32 -24.37 -29.94
C THR A 13 -2.41 -24.14 -28.73
N PRO A 14 -1.62 -23.05 -28.69
CA PRO A 14 -0.88 -22.71 -27.48
C PRO A 14 -1.89 -22.48 -26.37
N THR A 15 -1.89 -23.35 -25.38
CA THR A 15 -2.57 -23.13 -24.10
C THR A 15 -2.09 -21.77 -23.56
N PRO A 16 -2.99 -20.90 -23.07
CA PRO A 16 -2.58 -19.69 -22.39
C PRO A 16 -1.83 -20.15 -21.13
N THR A 17 -0.50 -20.13 -21.20
CA THR A 17 0.35 -20.26 -20.03
C THR A 17 -0.10 -19.18 -19.07
N THR A 18 -0.65 -19.59 -17.92
CA THR A 18 -0.93 -18.73 -16.79
C THR A 18 0.37 -18.03 -16.42
N SER A 19 0.59 -16.83 -16.96
CA SER A 19 1.66 -15.96 -16.50
C SER A 19 1.50 -15.82 -14.98
N PRO A 20 2.58 -15.86 -14.20
CA PRO A 20 2.49 -15.43 -12.82
C PRO A 20 1.92 -14.01 -12.88
N LEU A 21 0.76 -13.80 -12.25
CA LEU A 21 0.05 -12.52 -12.17
C LEU A 21 1.06 -11.37 -12.12
N ARG A 22 1.19 -10.61 -13.22
CA ARG A 22 2.09 -9.47 -13.29
C ARG A 22 1.53 -8.42 -12.34
N ARG A 23 1.98 -8.45 -11.08
CA ARG A 23 1.55 -7.49 -10.05
C ARG A 23 1.81 -6.07 -10.56
N ASP A 24 0.84 -5.19 -10.33
CA ASP A 24 1.00 -3.78 -10.64
C ASP A 24 2.28 -3.22 -9.98
N PRO A 25 3.06 -2.34 -10.66
CA PRO A 25 4.31 -1.80 -10.14
C PRO A 25 4.18 -1.14 -8.76
N GLN A 26 3.03 -0.55 -8.47
CA GLN A 26 2.75 0.06 -7.18
C GLN A 26 2.56 -0.99 -6.09
N SER A 27 1.78 -2.04 -6.38
CA SER A 27 1.64 -3.20 -5.48
C SER A 27 3.01 -3.81 -5.15
N LEU A 28 3.91 -3.90 -6.14
CA LEU A 28 5.28 -4.36 -5.92
C LEU A 28 6.09 -3.39 -5.04
N ALA A 29 5.93 -2.08 -5.21
CA ALA A 29 6.60 -1.08 -4.37
C ALA A 29 6.14 -1.16 -2.91
N LEU A 30 4.83 -1.35 -2.66
CA LEU A 30 4.27 -1.55 -1.32
C LEU A 30 4.82 -2.82 -0.65
N LEU A 31 4.85 -3.94 -1.38
CA LEU A 31 5.40 -5.20 -0.87
C LEU A 31 6.90 -5.09 -0.56
N ARG A 32 7.66 -4.43 -1.45
CA ARG A 32 9.09 -4.17 -1.22
C ARG A 32 9.32 -3.31 0.02
N ALA A 33 8.55 -2.24 0.20
CA ALA A 33 8.65 -1.38 1.38
C ALA A 33 8.32 -2.17 2.67
N ARG A 34 7.25 -2.96 2.65
CA ARG A 34 6.87 -3.86 3.74
C ARG A 34 8.00 -4.80 4.13
N ASP A 35 8.58 -5.50 3.16
CA ASP A 35 9.62 -6.51 3.40
C ASP A 35 10.89 -5.87 3.95
N LEU A 36 11.31 -4.73 3.41
CA LEU A 36 12.51 -4.03 3.84
C LEU A 36 12.37 -3.34 5.20
N CYS A 37 11.16 -2.90 5.57
CA CYS A 37 10.90 -2.26 6.86
C CYS A 37 10.54 -3.23 7.99
N SER A 38 10.27 -4.49 7.65
CA SER A 38 9.92 -5.53 8.63
C SER A 38 11.10 -6.41 9.06
N VAL A 39 12.32 -6.15 8.56
CA VAL A 39 13.51 -6.98 8.82
C VAL A 39 13.83 -7.18 10.31
N ASN A 40 13.50 -6.20 11.15
CA ASN A 40 13.74 -6.24 12.60
C ASN A 40 12.50 -6.62 13.41
N LEU A 41 11.40 -7.00 12.76
CA LEU A 41 10.18 -7.44 13.43
C LEU A 41 10.23 -8.96 13.65
N SER A 42 9.73 -9.41 14.78
CA SER A 42 9.43 -10.84 14.96
C SER A 42 8.33 -11.27 13.98
N HIS A 43 8.26 -12.57 13.69
CA HIS A 43 7.20 -13.11 12.82
C HIS A 43 5.80 -12.70 13.30
N ALA A 44 5.54 -12.81 14.60
CA ALA A 44 4.25 -12.43 15.19
C ALA A 44 3.97 -10.92 15.02
N GLN A 45 4.97 -10.05 15.21
CA GLN A 45 4.82 -8.61 14.99
C GLN A 45 4.51 -8.29 13.53
N ARG A 46 5.21 -8.93 12.58
CA ARG A 46 4.96 -8.76 11.14
C ARG A 46 3.56 -9.20 10.75
N VAL A 47 3.12 -10.37 11.22
CA VAL A 47 1.74 -10.87 10.98
C VAL A 47 0.69 -9.88 11.49
N ARG A 48 0.90 -9.24 12.65
CA ARG A 48 -0.02 -8.18 13.11
C ARG A 48 -0.04 -6.98 12.18
N MET A 49 1.12 -6.53 11.70
CA MET A 49 1.19 -5.43 10.72
C MET A 49 0.46 -5.79 9.42
N ASP A 50 0.63 -7.02 8.93
CA ASP A 50 -0.04 -7.54 7.73
C ASP A 50 -1.56 -7.63 7.91
N ARG A 51 -2.03 -7.79 9.16
CA ARG A 51 -3.45 -7.73 9.55
C ARG A 51 -3.93 -6.31 9.85
N MET A 52 -3.16 -5.28 9.49
CA MET A 52 -3.48 -3.86 9.71
C MET A 52 -3.64 -3.48 11.19
N GLN A 53 -2.99 -4.20 12.10
CA GLN A 53 -3.04 -3.95 13.54
C GLN A 53 -1.84 -3.11 13.98
N TYR A 54 -2.01 -1.79 14.04
CA TYR A 54 -0.94 -0.83 14.32
C TYR A 54 -1.04 -0.27 15.75
N ASP A 55 -0.70 -1.07 16.75
CA ASP A 55 -0.65 -0.61 18.16
C ASP A 55 0.40 0.48 18.37
N ASN A 56 0.19 1.39 19.33
CA ASN A 56 1.17 2.43 19.65
C ASN A 56 2.38 1.89 20.42
N LEU A 57 3.29 1.25 19.70
CA LEU A 57 4.50 0.61 20.24
C LEU A 57 5.74 1.08 19.46
N PRO A 58 6.92 1.18 20.09
CA PRO A 58 8.12 1.72 19.45
C PRO A 58 8.51 1.02 18.13
N HIS A 59 8.32 -0.30 18.02
CA HIS A 59 8.62 -1.03 16.77
C HIS A 59 7.60 -0.73 15.67
N VAL A 60 6.35 -0.43 16.02
CA VAL A 60 5.31 -0.02 15.05
C VAL A 60 5.59 1.37 14.53
N GLN A 61 5.98 2.31 15.41
CA GLN A 61 6.35 3.66 14.99
C GLN A 61 7.52 3.64 13.99
N ARG A 62 8.57 2.86 14.29
CA ARG A 62 9.71 2.64 13.38
C ARG A 62 9.28 2.01 12.05
N TYR A 63 8.43 0.99 12.10
CA TYR A 63 7.92 0.34 10.88
C TYR A 63 7.13 1.32 10.01
N VAL A 64 6.17 2.07 10.59
CA VAL A 64 5.32 3.04 9.90
C VAL A 64 6.17 4.12 9.25
N HIS A 65 7.10 4.72 10.00
CA HIS A 65 8.02 5.73 9.45
C HIS A 65 8.85 5.18 8.29
N CYS A 66 9.51 4.04 8.47
CA CYS A 66 10.30 3.40 7.41
C CYS A 66 9.44 3.12 6.17
N PHE A 67 8.25 2.56 6.36
CA PHE A 67 7.37 2.15 5.26
C PHE A 67 6.98 3.35 4.39
N TRP A 68 6.49 4.41 5.01
CA TRP A 68 6.05 5.60 4.29
C TRP A 68 7.19 6.44 3.72
N ALA A 69 8.33 6.51 4.42
CA ALA A 69 9.53 7.18 3.91
C ALA A 69 10.11 6.46 2.68
N ARG A 70 10.14 5.13 2.66
CA ARG A 70 10.60 4.35 1.49
C ARG A 70 9.71 4.52 0.26
N LEU A 71 8.42 4.74 0.46
CA LEU A 71 7.48 5.07 -0.61
C LEU A 71 7.58 6.53 -1.05
N GLN A 72 8.38 7.34 -0.35
CA GLN A 72 8.46 8.79 -0.50
C GLN A 72 7.08 9.47 -0.39
N LEU A 73 6.26 8.96 0.51
CA LEU A 73 4.94 9.50 0.85
C LEU A 73 4.93 10.20 2.21
N TRP A 74 6.02 10.06 2.97
CA TRP A 74 6.31 10.79 4.19
C TRP A 74 7.66 11.50 4.05
N HIS A 75 7.73 12.73 4.54
CA HIS A 75 8.95 13.52 4.66
C HIS A 75 9.09 14.08 6.07
N ASP A 76 10.28 14.00 6.66
CA ASP A 76 10.49 14.37 8.06
C ASP A 76 10.29 15.87 8.35
N ASP A 77 10.29 16.71 7.30
CA ASP A 77 10.10 18.16 7.41
C ASP A 77 8.64 18.59 7.22
N THR A 78 7.88 17.85 6.39
CA THR A 78 6.56 18.27 5.89
C THR A 78 5.42 17.29 6.22
N GLY A 79 5.74 16.05 6.59
CA GLY A 79 4.79 14.99 6.94
C GLY A 79 4.32 14.19 5.73
N PHE A 80 3.07 13.70 5.76
CA PHE A 80 2.49 12.96 4.64
C PHE A 80 2.23 13.86 3.42
N ASP A 81 2.72 13.47 2.25
CA ASP A 81 2.37 14.09 0.97
C ASP A 81 0.99 13.59 0.51
N ALA A 82 -0.04 14.34 0.91
CA ALA A 82 -1.44 13.96 0.66
C ALA A 82 -1.75 13.81 -0.83
N LEU A 83 -1.19 14.67 -1.69
CA LEU A 83 -1.45 14.65 -3.13
C LEU A 83 -0.80 13.42 -3.76
N ARG A 84 0.46 13.14 -3.41
CA ARG A 84 1.17 11.96 -3.90
C ARG A 84 0.55 10.67 -3.37
N ILE A 85 0.02 10.65 -2.15
CA ILE A 85 -0.77 9.52 -1.62
C ILE A 85 -1.97 9.26 -2.53
N VAL A 86 -2.80 10.28 -2.78
CA VAL A 86 -3.99 10.15 -3.65
C VAL A 86 -3.61 9.64 -5.04
N HIS A 87 -2.56 10.18 -5.65
CA HIS A 87 -2.10 9.75 -6.97
C HIS A 87 -1.55 8.34 -6.98
N SER A 88 -0.72 8.00 -5.99
CA SER A 88 -0.15 6.67 -5.87
C SER A 88 -1.28 5.66 -5.83
N PHE A 89 -2.31 5.89 -5.04
CA PHE A 89 -3.38 4.95 -4.76
C PHE A 89 -4.53 4.88 -5.79
N GLY A 90 -4.23 5.15 -7.06
CA GLY A 90 -5.18 5.02 -8.17
C GLY A 90 -6.00 6.28 -8.48
N GLY A 91 -5.63 7.41 -7.89
CA GLY A 91 -6.16 8.73 -8.19
C GLY A 91 -7.63 8.94 -7.79
N PRO A 92 -8.28 10.02 -8.29
CA PRO A 92 -9.64 10.42 -7.92
C PRO A 92 -10.70 9.33 -8.05
N ARG A 93 -10.45 8.33 -8.92
CA ARG A 93 -11.38 7.23 -9.18
C ARG A 93 -11.44 6.20 -8.05
N ARG A 94 -10.38 6.09 -7.23
CA ARG A 94 -10.30 5.12 -6.13
C ARG A 94 -10.38 5.77 -4.75
N LEU A 95 -9.91 7.00 -4.64
CA LEU A 95 -9.94 7.77 -3.41
C LEU A 95 -10.55 9.15 -3.71
N ASN A 96 -11.60 9.52 -2.97
CA ASN A 96 -12.20 10.85 -3.12
C ASN A 96 -11.19 11.91 -2.69
N VAL A 97 -10.66 12.66 -3.66
CA VAL A 97 -9.60 13.65 -3.44
C VAL A 97 -10.05 14.78 -2.53
N GLU A 98 -11.28 15.25 -2.70
CA GLU A 98 -11.86 16.34 -1.92
C GLU A 98 -11.98 15.99 -0.44
N GLN A 99 -12.14 14.70 -0.12
CA GLN A 99 -12.17 14.22 1.26
C GLN A 99 -10.79 13.83 1.77
N ALA A 100 -9.95 13.23 0.91
CA ALA A 100 -8.68 12.67 1.33
C ALA A 100 -7.61 13.72 1.62
N LEU A 101 -7.48 14.73 0.76
CA LEU A 101 -6.49 15.80 0.93
C LEU A 101 -6.67 16.53 2.28
N PRO A 102 -7.85 17.08 2.63
CA PRO A 102 -8.02 17.77 3.90
C PRO A 102 -7.85 16.81 5.08
N ALA A 103 -8.35 15.58 5.01
CA ALA A 103 -8.21 14.62 6.10
C ALA A 103 -6.74 14.30 6.43
N ILE A 104 -5.89 14.08 5.41
CA ILE A 104 -4.46 13.81 5.60
C ILE A 104 -3.75 15.05 6.14
N ASN A 105 -4.01 16.23 5.58
CA ASN A 105 -3.37 17.48 5.99
C ASN A 105 -3.73 17.89 7.42
N ASP A 106 -5.00 17.73 7.82
CA ASP A 106 -5.45 18.00 9.19
C ASP A 106 -4.78 17.03 10.18
N CYS A 107 -4.64 15.75 9.81
CA CYS A 107 -3.93 14.78 10.63
C CYS A 107 -2.44 15.11 10.78
N ASN A 108 -1.76 15.52 9.71
CA ASN A 108 -0.37 16.01 9.77
C ASN A 108 -0.24 17.17 10.76
N ALA A 109 -1.09 18.19 10.60
CA ALA A 109 -1.04 19.41 11.41
C ALA A 109 -1.34 19.13 12.89
N LYS A 110 -2.35 18.31 13.18
CA LYS A 110 -2.72 17.93 14.55
C LYS A 110 -1.62 17.11 15.21
N ALA A 111 -1.07 16.13 14.52
CA ALA A 111 0.00 15.28 15.03
C ALA A 111 1.28 16.07 15.31
N ARG A 112 1.65 17.00 14.42
CA ARG A 112 2.85 17.83 14.59
C ARG A 112 2.85 18.62 15.89
N ARG A 113 1.68 19.13 16.30
CA ARG A 113 1.52 19.90 17.55
C ARG A 113 1.72 19.06 18.80
N VAL A 114 1.35 17.77 18.76
CA VAL A 114 1.36 16.91 19.96
C VAL A 114 2.66 16.12 20.12
N SER A 115 3.39 15.87 19.02
CA SER A 115 4.57 15.00 19.02
C SER A 115 5.87 15.65 19.49
N ARG A 116 5.83 16.92 19.92
CA ARG A 116 6.97 17.64 20.55
C ARG A 116 8.29 17.55 19.78
N GLY A 117 8.24 17.51 18.45
CA GLY A 117 9.42 17.44 17.57
C GLY A 117 10.01 16.03 17.38
N LEU A 118 9.43 14.98 17.98
CA LEU A 118 9.85 13.60 17.74
C LEU A 118 9.26 13.10 16.41
N VAL A 119 10.12 12.92 15.41
CA VAL A 119 9.71 12.54 14.03
C VAL A 119 8.96 11.22 13.98
N LEU A 120 9.43 10.19 14.68
CA LEU A 120 8.77 8.88 14.69
C LEU A 120 7.37 8.94 15.30
N ASP A 121 7.23 9.70 16.39
CA ASP A 121 5.94 9.91 17.04
C ASP A 121 5.01 10.76 16.18
N TRP A 122 5.53 11.77 15.47
CA TRP A 122 4.77 12.58 14.55
C TRP A 122 4.22 11.75 13.39
N CYS A 123 5.08 10.98 12.73
CA CYS A 123 4.70 10.08 11.64
C CYS A 123 3.62 9.09 12.08
N TYR A 124 3.85 8.42 13.22
CA TYR A 124 2.89 7.48 13.76
C TYR A 124 1.56 8.14 14.15
N SER A 125 1.60 9.28 14.83
CA SER A 125 0.39 9.99 15.28
C SER A 125 -0.44 10.50 14.11
N ALA A 126 0.21 10.99 13.05
CA ALA A 126 -0.46 11.38 11.81
C ALA A 126 -1.09 10.16 11.12
N PHE A 127 -0.35 9.05 11.03
CA PHE A 127 -0.84 7.80 10.43
C PHE A 127 -2.05 7.24 11.20
N ALA A 128 -1.96 7.16 12.52
CA ALA A 128 -3.04 6.70 13.38
C ALA A 128 -4.27 7.63 13.35
N CYS A 129 -4.08 8.92 13.06
CA CYS A 129 -5.16 9.84 12.78
C CYS A 129 -5.83 9.53 11.43
N VAL A 130 -5.05 9.37 10.35
CA VAL A 130 -5.57 9.03 9.01
C VAL A 130 -6.32 7.69 9.03
N LEU A 131 -5.83 6.71 9.79
CA LEU A 131 -6.51 5.42 9.98
C LEU A 131 -7.90 5.51 10.60
N ARG A 132 -8.30 6.64 11.18
CA ARG A 132 -9.65 6.89 11.73
C ARG A 132 -10.57 7.63 10.75
N THR A 133 -10.15 7.80 9.51
CA THR A 133 -10.90 8.47 8.44
C THR A 133 -11.26 7.48 7.33
N PRO A 134 -12.13 7.84 6.38
CA PRO A 134 -12.42 7.01 5.20
C PRO A 134 -11.17 6.63 4.38
N VAL A 135 -10.12 7.47 4.41
CA VAL A 135 -8.81 7.17 3.79
C VAL A 135 -8.16 5.95 4.44
N GLY A 136 -8.30 5.81 5.75
CA GLY A 136 -7.83 4.67 6.52
C GLY A 136 -8.52 3.36 6.14
N ASP A 137 -9.83 3.39 5.95
CA ASP A 137 -10.61 2.21 5.55
C ASP A 137 -10.30 1.77 4.12
N TRP A 138 -10.07 2.75 3.23
CA TRP A 138 -9.54 2.49 1.91
C TRP A 138 -8.14 1.82 1.99
N TYR A 139 -7.22 2.40 2.76
CA TYR A 139 -5.85 1.89 2.91
C TYR A 139 -5.84 0.44 3.40
N ARG A 140 -6.65 0.11 4.42
CA ARG A 140 -6.75 -1.26 4.95
C ARG A 140 -7.22 -2.26 3.90
N ARG A 141 -8.24 -1.92 3.11
CA ARG A 141 -8.75 -2.78 2.03
C ARG A 141 -7.68 -2.97 0.95
N HIS A 142 -7.11 -1.86 0.47
CA HIS A 142 -6.11 -1.92 -0.59
C HIS A 142 -4.86 -2.72 -0.18
N MET A 143 -4.33 -2.50 1.02
CA MET A 143 -3.19 -3.28 1.51
C MET A 143 -3.52 -4.76 1.68
N THR A 144 -4.75 -5.09 2.10
CA THR A 144 -5.22 -6.48 2.16
C THR A 144 -5.20 -7.13 0.78
N ASP A 145 -5.69 -6.42 -0.25
CA ASP A 145 -5.66 -6.90 -1.63
C ASP A 145 -4.22 -7.08 -2.13
N VAL A 146 -3.34 -6.12 -1.86
CA VAL A 146 -1.92 -6.18 -2.26
C VAL A 146 -1.21 -7.38 -1.62
N ILE A 147 -1.42 -7.61 -0.32
CA ILE A 147 -0.82 -8.71 0.42
C ILE A 147 -1.33 -10.06 -0.10
N ASN A 148 -2.63 -10.18 -0.32
CA ASN A 148 -3.26 -11.41 -0.81
C ASN A 148 -3.03 -11.66 -2.31
N GLY A 149 -2.53 -10.66 -3.06
CA GLY A 149 -2.30 -10.76 -4.50
C GLY A 149 -3.55 -10.52 -5.34
N ASN A 150 -4.54 -9.81 -4.79
CA ASN A 150 -5.80 -9.44 -5.44
C ASN A 150 -5.78 -8.02 -6.06
N ALA A 151 -4.70 -7.26 -5.86
CA ALA A 151 -4.56 -5.86 -6.28
C ALA A 151 -4.03 -5.68 -7.71
#